data_AF-A0A1N7MWV7-F1
#
_entry.id   AF-A0A1N7MWV7-F1
#
_cell.length_a   1.000
_cell.length_b   1.000
_cell.length_c   1.000
_cell.angle_alpha   90.00
_cell.angle_beta   90.00
_cell.angle_gamma   90.00
#
_symmetry.space_group_name_H-M   'P 1'
#
loop_
_entity.id
_entity.type
_entity.pdbx_description
1 polymer ?
#
loop_
_entity_poly.entity_id
_entity_poly.type
_entity_poly.pdbx_seq_one_letter_code
_entity_poly.pdbx_strand_id
1 'polypeptide(L)' 'MDQINFLPVINSVIYSFLGIAILLVCYLIIEKLTPEKTWHEIAHNKNTALAIIFGAFIIGISIIISAAIHG' A
#
# COMPACT_ATOMS: atom_id res chain seq x y z
N MET A 1 -8.25 -10.52 -36.04
CA MET A 1 -7.19 -9.90 -35.23
C MET A 1 -7.72 -8.56 -34.71
N ASP A 2 -8.89 -8.57 -34.08
CA ASP A 2 -9.56 -7.37 -33.59
C ASP A 2 -10.44 -7.76 -32.41
N GLN A 3 -10.24 -7.06 -31.29
CA GLN A 3 -11.10 -6.81 -30.13
C GLN A 3 -10.23 -6.60 -28.87
N ILE A 4 -9.24 -5.70 -28.95
CA ILE A 4 -8.66 -5.13 -27.74
C ILE A 4 -9.73 -4.20 -27.17
N ASN A 5 -10.52 -4.72 -26.24
CA ASN A 5 -11.44 -3.90 -25.46
C ASN A 5 -10.58 -3.05 -24.52
N PHE A 6 -10.45 -1.76 -24.81
CA PHE A 6 -9.64 -0.83 -23.99
C PHE A 6 -10.25 -0.56 -22.61
N LEU A 7 -11.55 -0.81 -22.43
CA LEU A 7 -12.27 -0.63 -21.17
C LEU A 7 -11.63 -1.40 -20.00
N PRO A 8 -11.40 -2.73 -20.07
CA PRO A 8 -10.75 -3.45 -18.99
C PRO A 8 -9.32 -2.97 -18.69
N VAL A 9 -8.56 -2.55 -19.70
CA VAL A 9 -7.20 -2.01 -19.49
C VAL A 9 -7.26 -0.70 -18.71
N ILE A 10 -8.14 0.21 -19.10
CA ILE A 10 -8.37 1.49 -18.41
C ILE A 10 -8.82 1.26 -16.97
N ASN A 11 -9.78 0.35 -16.75
CA ASN A 11 -10.26 0.01 -15.42
C ASN A 11 -9.13 -0.53 -14.53
N SER A 12 -8.32 -1.47 -15.02
CA SER A 12 -7.18 -2.02 -14.27
C SER A 12 -6.16 -0.95 -13.87
N VAL A 13 -5.88 0.00 -14.76
CA VAL A 13 -5.00 1.14 -14.45
C VAL A 13 -5.60 2.01 -13.34
N ILE A 14 -6.88 2.38 -13.46
CA ILE A 14 -7.58 3.20 -12.46
C ILE A 14 -7.58 2.52 -11.09
N TYR A 15 -7.95 1.24 -11.01
CA TYR A 15 -7.99 0.49 -9.75
C TYR A 15 -6.60 0.27 -9.15
N SER A 16 -5.56 0.13 -9.98
CA SER A 16 -4.17 0.05 -9.50
C SER A 16 -3.73 1.36 -8.83
N PHE A 17 -4.02 2.51 -9.45
CA PHE A 17 -3.73 3.82 -8.84
C PHE A 17 -4.56 4.08 -7.59
N LEU A 18 -5.83 3.67 -7.59
CA LEU A 18 -6.69 3.77 -6.41
C LEU A 18 -6.11 2.96 -5.24
N GLY A 19 -5.66 1.72 -5.48
CA GLY A 19 -5.01 0.90 -4.46
C GLY A 19 -3.76 1.56 -3.88
N ILE A 20 -2.91 2.14 -4.73
CA ILE A 20 -1.72 2.89 -4.29
C ILE A 20 -2.11 4.09 -3.44
N ALA A 21 -3.13 4.86 -3.85
CA ALA A 21 -3.60 6.02 -3.11
C ALA A 21 -4.12 5.63 -1.71
N ILE A 22 -4.91 4.56 -1.61
CA ILE A 22 -5.42 4.04 -0.33
C ILE A 22 -4.24 3.59 0.56
N LEU A 23 -3.27 2.87 -0.01
CA LEU A 23 -2.10 2.41 0.72
C LEU A 23 -1.27 3.57 1.30
N LEU A 24 -1.09 4.66 0.52
CA LEU A 24 -0.44 5.88 0.99
C LEU A 24 -1.22 6.55 2.13
N VAL A 25 -2.55 6.62 2.04
CA VAL A 25 -3.39 7.17 3.12
C VAL A 25 -3.24 6.34 4.39
N CYS A 26 -3.32 5.01 4.28
CA CYS A 26 -3.08 4.12 5.42
C CYS A 26 -1.69 4.31 6.02
N TYR A 27 -0.65 4.44 5.19
CA TYR A 27 0.69 4.74 5.66
C TYR A 27 0.75 6.03 6.48
N LEU A 28 0.17 7.12 5.97
CA LEU A 28 0.14 8.40 6.69
C LEU A 28 -0.60 8.31 8.02
N ILE A 29 -1.67 7.51 8.09
CA ILE A 29 -2.40 7.28 9.34
C ILE A 29 -1.51 6.56 10.36
N ILE A 30 -0.80 5.50 9.95
CA ILE A 30 0.12 4.76 10.84
C ILE A 30 1.26 5.66 11.31
N GLU A 31 1.88 6.43 10.40
CA GLU A 31 2.97 7.34 10.74
C GLU A 31 2.52 8.39 11.76
N LYS A 32 1.26 8.84 11.69
CA LYS A 32 0.69 9.77 12.67
C LYS A 32 0.33 9.10 14.00
N LEU A 33 -0.06 7.83 13.96
CA LEU A 33 -0.39 7.03 15.14
C LEU A 33 0.86 6.58 15.90
N THR A 34 1.95 6.37 15.17
CA THR A 34 3.23 5.95 15.72
C THR A 34 3.93 7.19 16.31
N PRO A 35 4.20 7.23 17.62
CA PRO A 35 4.81 8.40 18.27
C PRO A 35 6.27 8.61 17.84
N GLU A 36 6.95 7.54 17.48
CA GLU A 36 8.31 7.53 16.94
C GLU A 36 8.29 7.84 15.44
N LYS A 37 9.30 8.56 14.95
CA LYS A 37 9.48 8.74 13.49
C LYS A 37 9.93 7.42 12.88
N THR A 38 8.99 6.64 12.35
CA THR A 38 9.23 5.31 11.78
C THR A 38 10.36 5.32 10.77
N TRP A 39 10.38 6.36 9.91
CA TRP A 39 11.45 6.54 8.93
C TRP A 39 12.83 6.75 9.56
N HIS A 40 12.91 7.54 10.64
CA HIS A 40 14.17 7.79 11.33
C HIS A 40 14.68 6.53 12.03
N GLU A 41 13.79 5.81 12.71
CA GLU A 41 14.10 4.54 13.37
C GLU A 41 14.63 3.47 12.40
N ILE A 42 13.98 3.34 11.24
CA ILE A 42 14.39 2.37 10.22
C ILE A 42 15.70 2.81 9.54
N ALA A 43 15.80 4.06 9.10
CA ALA A 43 16.91 4.52 8.27
C ALA A 43 18.19 4.88 9.05
N HIS A 44 18.05 5.52 10.22
CA HIS A 44 19.20 5.97 11.03
C HIS A 44 19.53 4.96 12.13
N ASN A 45 18.54 4.56 12.92
CA ASN A 45 18.76 3.65 14.06
C ASN A 45 18.83 2.17 13.64
N LYS A 46 18.62 1.88 12.35
CA LYS A 46 18.66 0.53 11.77
C LYS A 46 17.78 -0.45 12.52
N ASN A 47 16.61 0.01 12.95
CA ASN A 47 15.65 -0.79 13.69
C ASN A 47 14.97 -1.81 12.76
N THR A 48 15.59 -3.00 12.63
CA THR A 48 15.12 -4.08 11.76
C THR A 48 13.79 -4.65 12.24
N ALA A 49 13.55 -4.71 13.55
CA ALA A 49 12.28 -5.17 14.11
C ALA A 49 11.12 -4.28 13.63
N LEU A 50 11.30 -2.96 13.70
CA LEU A 50 10.31 -2.01 13.20
C LEU A 50 10.12 -2.14 11.69
N ALA A 51 11.19 -2.30 10.91
CA ALA A 51 11.12 -2.50 9.46
C ALA A 51 10.31 -3.77 9.08
N ILE A 52 10.50 -4.88 9.82
CA ILE A 52 9.77 -6.14 9.59
C ILE A 52 8.27 -5.94 9.88
N ILE A 53 7.94 -5.35 11.03
CA ILE A 53 6.53 -5.09 11.41
C ILE A 53 5.87 -4.16 10.39
N PHE A 54 6.57 -3.11 10.00
CA PHE A 54 6.07 -2.14 9.03
C PHE A 54 5.86 -2.78 7.65
N GLY A 55 6.78 -3.63 7.20
CA GLY A 55 6.61 -4.43 5.98
C GLY A 55 5.42 -5.39 6.06
N ALA A 56 5.23 -6.08 7.19
CA ALA A 56 4.07 -6.94 7.42
C ALA A 56 2.75 -6.15 7.37
N PHE A 57 2.74 -4.91 7.89
CA PHE A 57 1.58 -4.04 7.84
C PHE A 57 1.22 -3.63 6.40
N ILE A 58 2.21 -3.24 5.60
CA ILE A 58 2.02 -2.92 4.17
C ILE A 58 1.44 -4.11 3.41
N ILE A 59 1.96 -5.32 3.66
CA ILE A 59 1.45 -6.55 3.04
C ILE A 59 -0.01 -6.79 3.47
N GLY A 60 -0.31 -6.68 4.76
CA GLY A 60 -1.66 -6.85 5.30
C GLY A 60 -2.67 -5.89 4.66
N ILE A 61 -2.34 -4.59 4.57
CA ILE A 61 -3.20 -3.60 3.90
C ILE A 61 -3.38 -3.97 2.42
N SER A 62 -2.30 -4.36 1.72
CA SER A 62 -2.35 -4.69 0.30
C SER A 62 -3.31 -5.85 0.03
N ILE A 63 -3.34 -6.85 0.91
CA ILE A 63 -4.28 -7.98 0.84
C ILE A 63 -5.72 -7.51 1.05
N ILE A 64 -5.97 -6.65 2.04
CA ILE A 64 -7.30 -6.09 2.30
C ILE A 64 -7.80 -5.28 1.10
N ILE A 65 -6.95 -4.42 0.52
CA ILE A 65 -7.27 -3.65 -0.68
C ILE A 65 -7.57 -4.59 -1.86
N SER A 66 -6.75 -5.62 -2.07
CA SER A 66 -6.96 -6.60 -3.13
C SER A 66 -8.31 -7.30 -2.97
N ALA A 67 -8.66 -7.74 -1.76
CA ALA A 67 -9.94 -8.35 -1.46
C ALA A 67 -11.12 -7.39 -1.65
N ALA A 68 -10.96 -6.11 -1.34
CA ALA A 68 -12.00 -5.10 -1.50
C ALA A 68 -12.24 -4.71 -2.97
N ILE A 69 -11.21 -4.74 -3.82
CA ILE A 69 -11.33 -4.40 -5.25
C ILE A 69 -11.90 -5.58 -6.06
N HIS A 70 -11.61 -6.82 -5.66
CA HIS A 70 -12.10 -8.04 -6.33
C HIS A 70 -13.39 -8.62 -5.70
N GLY A 71 -13.96 -7.94 -4.70
CA GLY A 71 -15.18 -8.35 -4.00
C GLY A 71 -16.47 -8.01 -4.74
#